data_AF-A0A0C9RZR7-F1
#
_entry.id   AF-A0A0C9RZR7-F1
#
_cell.length_a   1.000
_cell.length_b   1.000
_cell.length_c   1.000
_cell.angle_alpha   90.00
_cell.angle_beta   90.00
_cell.angle_gamma   90.00
#
_symmetry.space_group_name_H-M   'P 1'
#
loop_
_entity.id
_entity.type
_entity.pdbx_description
1 polymer ?
#
loop_
_entity_poly.entity_id
_entity_poly.type
_entity_poly.pdbx_seq_one_letter_code
_entity_poly.pdbx_strand_id
1 'polypeptide(L)'
;MEDLLQQIVRDSQNAKLSNLRKSAQDAYDFMEKQQGLLRDPPHELRSKCLHAIQLALETKRSKFVSYGISGLHKILRDDRFQSPYEPEDDSLWLPAQMLHAMGSILSQSDDTQTDMLKVLLQVACSAYWTMNGRLIIAILTTCCEAFENGNQAVRTAAQAATSQTLRSFCLFLDEECQEMDEYAKRNKNLRERGVSCFNEALPILQYICSRLDEAQRRRCSTGKNGNTIVFLLECLHTLISSLPQKIHTNAHFTTFLWQKFCPALIAFLGTPRVDKTFTSREGKDTEVGRGSGYTTSAL
;
A
#
# COMPACT_ATOMS: atom_id res chain seq x y z
N MET A 1 8.52 27.31 -0.43
CA MET A 1 7.07 27.03 -0.53
C MET A 1 6.26 28.31 -0.74
N GLU A 2 6.63 29.37 -0.03
CA GLU A 2 6.15 30.75 -0.05
C GLU A 2 5.80 31.30 -1.44
N ASP A 3 6.73 31.23 -2.41
CA ASP A 3 6.49 31.73 -3.76
C ASP A 3 5.30 31.04 -4.44
N LEU A 4 5.12 29.74 -4.19
CA LEU A 4 4.00 28.97 -4.73
C LEU A 4 2.69 29.45 -4.12
N LEU A 5 2.66 29.64 -2.79
CA LEU A 5 1.48 30.15 -2.10
C LEU A 5 1.10 31.54 -2.60
N GLN A 6 2.07 32.45 -2.76
CA GLN A 6 1.82 33.77 -3.34
C GLN A 6 1.36 33.69 -4.80
N GLN A 7 1.88 32.76 -5.61
CA GLN A 7 1.38 32.52 -6.97
C GLN A 7 -0.09 32.08 -6.94
N ILE A 8 -0.44 31.11 -6.08
CA ILE A 8 -1.83 30.66 -5.90
C ILE A 8 -2.72 31.83 -5.51
N VAL A 9 -2.31 32.67 -4.55
CA VAL A 9 -3.08 33.85 -4.11
C VAL A 9 -3.30 34.83 -5.27
N ARG A 10 -2.25 35.15 -6.03
CA ARG A 10 -2.34 36.09 -7.17
C ARG A 10 -3.25 35.56 -8.28
N ASP A 11 -3.22 34.26 -8.54
CA ASP A 11 -3.99 33.66 -9.64
C ASP A 11 -5.42 33.28 -9.26
N SER A 12 -5.74 33.22 -7.97
CA SER A 12 -7.07 32.86 -7.43
C SER A 12 -8.00 34.05 -7.16
N GLN A 13 -7.84 35.16 -7.90
CA GLN A 13 -8.68 36.36 -7.73
C GLN A 13 -10.17 36.17 -8.04
N ASN A 14 -10.54 35.06 -8.69
CA ASN A 14 -11.93 34.73 -8.98
C ASN A 14 -12.73 34.47 -7.69
N ALA A 15 -13.95 35.01 -7.58
CA ALA A 15 -14.83 34.82 -6.43
C ALA A 15 -15.11 33.34 -6.09
N LYS A 16 -15.11 32.44 -7.10
CA LYS A 16 -15.28 30.99 -6.89
C LYS A 16 -14.07 30.32 -6.22
N LEU A 17 -12.92 30.99 -6.18
CA LEU A 17 -11.68 30.49 -5.58
C LEU A 17 -11.31 31.26 -4.30
N SER A 18 -12.26 31.98 -3.71
CA SER A 18 -12.03 32.78 -2.48
C SER A 18 -11.51 31.93 -1.32
N ASN A 19 -12.03 30.71 -1.16
CA ASN A 19 -11.58 29.76 -0.13
C ASN A 19 -10.12 29.33 -0.35
N LEU A 20 -9.75 28.99 -1.59
CA LEU A 20 -8.37 28.64 -1.94
C LEU A 20 -7.44 29.83 -1.69
N ARG A 21 -7.84 31.03 -2.14
CA ARG A 21 -7.05 32.26 -1.94
C ARG A 21 -6.80 32.53 -0.47
N LYS A 22 -7.86 32.44 0.36
CA LYS A 22 -7.75 32.66 1.81
C LYS A 22 -6.84 31.62 2.44
N SER A 23 -7.05 30.33 2.16
CA SER A 23 -6.23 29.24 2.69
C SER A 23 -4.75 29.38 2.31
N ALA A 24 -4.46 29.74 1.06
CA ALA A 24 -3.09 29.98 0.60
C ALA A 24 -2.44 31.20 1.27
N GLN A 25 -3.21 32.27 1.51
CA GLN A 25 -2.73 33.44 2.24
C GLN A 25 -2.48 33.11 3.72
N ASP A 26 -3.43 32.43 4.38
CA ASP A 26 -3.30 32.02 5.77
C ASP A 26 -2.07 31.11 5.97
N ALA A 27 -1.82 30.20 5.03
CA ALA A 27 -0.61 29.36 5.03
C ALA A 27 0.66 30.19 4.85
N TYR A 28 0.67 31.16 3.91
CA TYR A 28 1.82 32.04 3.69
C TYR A 28 2.16 32.87 4.93
N ASP A 29 1.15 33.53 5.52
CA ASP A 29 1.30 34.36 6.72
C ASP A 29 1.77 33.52 7.91
N PHE A 30 1.31 32.26 8.01
CA PHE A 30 1.77 31.33 9.02
C PHE A 30 3.25 30.97 8.81
N MET A 31 3.68 30.68 7.59
CA MET A 31 5.10 30.40 7.27
C MET A 31 6.02 31.59 7.60
N GLU A 32 5.58 32.82 7.32
CA GLU A 32 6.36 34.02 7.60
C GLU A 32 6.59 34.20 9.12
N LYS A 33 5.59 33.88 9.93
CA LYS A 33 5.70 33.91 11.40
C LYS A 33 6.69 32.89 11.96
N GLN A 34 6.94 31.78 11.23
CA GLN A 34 7.90 30.74 11.64
C GLN A 34 9.38 31.13 11.50
N GLN A 35 9.70 32.36 11.08
CA GLN A 35 11.09 32.82 10.96
C GLN A 35 11.75 33.16 12.30
N GLY A 36 10.98 33.21 13.40
CA GLY A 36 11.46 33.46 14.76
C GLY A 36 12.09 32.25 15.47
N LEU A 37 12.49 32.47 16.73
CA LEU A 37 13.07 31.47 17.64
C LEU A 37 12.04 30.46 18.18
N LEU A 38 10.79 30.88 18.35
CA LEU A 38 9.67 30.02 18.75
C LEU A 38 8.93 29.59 17.48
N ARG A 39 9.15 28.34 17.08
CA ARG A 39 8.47 27.75 15.93
C ARG A 39 7.41 26.78 16.40
N ASP A 40 6.28 26.83 15.74
CA ASP A 40 5.24 25.84 15.88
C ASP A 40 5.73 24.49 15.33
N PRO A 41 5.15 23.37 15.79
CA PRO A 41 5.54 22.05 15.32
C PRO A 41 5.41 21.90 13.79
N PRO A 42 6.31 21.14 13.12
CA PRO A 42 6.27 20.96 11.67
C PRO A 42 4.92 20.44 11.14
N HIS A 43 4.21 19.60 11.91
CA HIS A 43 2.90 19.07 11.50
C HIS A 43 1.80 20.14 11.41
N GLU A 44 1.89 21.22 12.19
CA GLU A 44 0.95 22.34 12.10
C GLU A 44 1.20 23.17 10.84
N LEU A 45 2.48 23.44 10.56
CA LEU A 45 2.93 24.10 9.33
C LEU A 45 2.48 23.29 8.08
N ARG A 46 2.73 21.98 8.11
CA ARG A 46 2.28 21.04 7.08
C ARG A 46 0.77 21.10 6.90
N SER A 47 -0.03 21.08 7.97
CA SER A 47 -1.50 21.12 7.91
C SER A 47 -2.01 22.33 7.13
N LYS A 48 -1.48 23.54 7.41
CA LYS A 48 -1.88 24.76 6.68
C LYS A 48 -1.52 24.70 5.20
N CYS A 49 -0.27 24.33 4.90
CA CYS A 49 0.21 24.24 3.52
C CYS A 49 -0.52 23.16 2.71
N LEU A 50 -0.71 21.98 3.29
CA LEU A 50 -1.40 20.85 2.66
C LEU A 50 -2.88 21.12 2.44
N HIS A 51 -3.54 21.84 3.35
CA HIS A 51 -4.92 22.25 3.15
C HIS A 51 -5.07 23.19 1.93
N ALA A 52 -4.17 24.16 1.76
CA ALA A 52 -4.16 25.02 0.58
C ALA A 52 -3.89 24.23 -0.72
N ILE A 53 -2.96 23.27 -0.66
CA ILE A 53 -2.64 22.37 -1.77
C ILE A 53 -3.84 21.48 -2.14
N GLN A 54 -4.51 20.90 -1.16
CA GLN A 54 -5.70 20.07 -1.36
C GLN A 54 -6.79 20.86 -2.10
N LEU A 55 -7.09 22.08 -1.63
CA LEU A 55 -8.05 22.95 -2.30
C LEU A 55 -7.63 23.27 -3.74
N ALA A 56 -6.33 23.43 -4.02
CA ALA A 56 -5.82 23.66 -5.36
C ALA A 56 -6.06 22.45 -6.28
N LEU A 57 -5.80 21.23 -5.80
CA LEU A 57 -6.06 19.96 -6.49
C LEU A 57 -7.55 19.76 -6.79
N GLU A 58 -8.41 20.12 -5.83
CA GLU A 58 -9.87 19.95 -5.94
C GLU A 58 -10.55 20.98 -6.85
N THR A 59 -9.86 22.05 -7.26
CA THR A 59 -10.41 23.02 -8.23
C THR A 59 -10.73 22.41 -9.60
N LYS A 60 -10.09 21.28 -9.94
CA LYS A 60 -10.10 20.63 -11.26
C LYS A 60 -9.62 21.53 -12.41
N ARG A 61 -9.00 22.68 -12.09
CA ARG A 61 -8.41 23.58 -13.08
C ARG A 61 -6.93 23.22 -13.25
N SER A 62 -6.53 22.87 -14.46
CA SER A 62 -5.17 22.38 -14.78
C SER A 62 -4.04 23.22 -14.16
N LYS A 63 -4.15 24.56 -14.23
CA LYS A 63 -3.17 25.48 -13.61
C LYS A 63 -3.02 25.27 -12.10
N PHE A 64 -4.13 25.16 -11.37
CA PHE A 64 -4.11 24.99 -9.91
C PHE A 64 -3.78 23.55 -9.49
N VAL A 65 -4.20 22.57 -10.28
CA VAL A 65 -3.79 21.17 -10.08
C VAL A 65 -2.25 21.07 -10.21
N SER A 66 -1.66 21.72 -11.21
CA SER A 66 -0.19 21.79 -11.36
C SER A 66 0.48 22.47 -10.15
N TYR A 67 -0.10 23.55 -9.63
CA TYR A 67 0.37 24.15 -8.37
C TYR A 67 0.23 23.19 -7.19
N GLY A 68 -0.87 22.44 -7.09
CA GLY A 68 -1.07 21.43 -6.07
C GLY A 68 0.04 20.37 -6.08
N ILE A 69 0.28 19.75 -7.24
CA ILE A 69 1.36 18.76 -7.41
C ILE A 69 2.74 19.34 -7.10
N SER A 70 3.03 20.56 -7.57
CA SER A 70 4.27 21.28 -7.24
C SER A 70 4.40 21.49 -5.73
N GLY A 71 3.31 21.82 -5.04
CA GLY A 71 3.25 21.98 -3.59
C GLY A 71 3.57 20.69 -2.84
N LEU A 72 3.00 19.56 -3.27
CA LEU A 72 3.29 18.26 -2.67
C LEU A 72 4.79 17.94 -2.74
N HIS A 73 5.42 18.13 -3.91
CA HIS A 73 6.87 17.93 -4.06
C HIS A 73 7.71 18.94 -3.26
N LYS A 74 7.26 20.19 -3.12
CA LYS A 74 7.98 21.18 -2.30
C LYS A 74 7.97 20.80 -0.83
N ILE A 75 6.87 20.26 -0.31
CA ILE A 75 6.80 19.79 1.08
C ILE A 75 7.82 18.68 1.34
N LEU A 76 7.99 17.75 0.41
CA LEU A 76 8.96 16.65 0.55
C LEU A 76 10.44 17.10 0.54
N ARG A 77 10.73 18.31 0.03
CA ARG A 77 12.10 18.82 -0.17
C ARG A 77 12.51 19.92 0.80
N ASP A 78 11.55 20.52 1.49
CA ASP A 78 11.79 21.66 2.36
C ASP A 78 11.87 21.16 3.81
N ASP A 79 13.09 21.26 4.37
CA ASP A 79 13.45 20.68 5.67
C ASP A 79 12.57 21.19 6.82
N ARG A 80 11.91 22.35 6.65
CA ARG A 80 11.00 22.90 7.67
C ARG A 80 9.74 22.06 7.87
N PHE A 81 9.38 21.22 6.90
CA PHE A 81 8.25 20.30 7.02
C PHE A 81 8.64 18.94 7.60
N GLN A 82 9.95 18.65 7.69
CA GLN A 82 10.44 17.43 8.31
C GLN A 82 10.32 17.54 9.84
N SER A 83 9.96 16.43 10.48
CA SER A 83 9.87 16.36 11.93
C SER A 83 10.98 15.44 12.46
N PRO A 84 11.87 15.91 13.33
CA PRO A 84 12.84 15.02 13.98
C PRO A 84 12.17 14.06 14.97
N TYR A 85 10.99 14.43 15.45
CA TYR A 85 10.16 13.63 16.35
C TYR A 85 8.73 13.67 15.86
N GLU A 86 8.15 12.50 15.64
CA GLU A 86 6.75 12.40 15.28
C GLU A 86 5.89 12.25 16.55
N PRO A 87 4.72 12.91 16.62
CA PRO A 87 3.82 12.84 17.78
C PRO A 87 3.22 11.44 17.95
N GLU A 88 2.63 11.15 19.11
CA GLU A 88 1.98 9.84 19.35
C GLU A 88 0.84 9.55 18.38
N ASP A 89 0.13 10.59 17.95
CA ASP A 89 -0.93 10.49 16.93
C ASP A 89 -0.32 10.44 15.53
N ASP A 90 -0.35 9.25 14.92
CA ASP A 90 0.18 9.02 13.57
C ASP A 90 -0.60 9.69 12.45
N SER A 91 -1.81 10.19 12.72
CA SER A 91 -2.57 10.99 11.76
C SER A 91 -1.92 12.35 11.47
N LEU A 92 -1.05 12.82 12.38
CA LEU A 92 -0.28 14.05 12.25
C LEU A 92 1.05 13.86 11.50
N TRP A 93 1.46 12.61 11.25
CA TRP A 93 2.72 12.32 10.55
C TRP A 93 2.63 12.73 9.08
N LEU A 94 3.79 13.00 8.46
CA LEU A 94 3.81 13.52 7.09
C LEU A 94 3.10 12.57 6.09
N PRO A 95 3.29 11.25 6.14
CA PRO A 95 2.59 10.34 5.24
C PRO A 95 1.07 10.42 5.35
N ALA A 96 0.53 10.51 6.58
CA ALA A 96 -0.90 10.62 6.83
C ALA A 96 -1.48 11.94 6.28
N GLN A 97 -0.83 13.05 6.59
CA GLN A 97 -1.27 14.36 6.09
C GLN A 97 -1.17 14.47 4.56
N MET A 98 -0.15 13.85 3.96
CA MET A 98 0.01 13.81 2.50
C MET A 98 -1.11 12.99 1.85
N LEU A 99 -1.40 11.78 2.37
CA LEU A 99 -2.53 10.97 1.91
C LEU A 99 -3.85 11.71 2.01
N HIS A 100 -4.08 12.43 3.11
CA HIS A 100 -5.28 13.25 3.30
C HIS A 100 -5.40 14.34 2.24
N ALA A 101 -4.33 15.12 2.01
CA ALA A 101 -4.31 16.17 1.00
C ALA A 101 -4.53 15.64 -0.43
N MET A 102 -4.15 14.38 -0.65
CA MET A 102 -4.27 13.67 -1.91
C MET A 102 -5.59 12.89 -2.07
N GLY A 103 -6.56 13.07 -1.16
CA GLY A 103 -7.82 12.33 -1.17
C GLY A 103 -8.65 12.44 -2.46
N SER A 104 -8.39 13.44 -3.29
CA SER A 104 -9.06 13.60 -4.60
C SER A 104 -8.47 12.75 -5.73
N ILE A 105 -7.40 11.97 -5.50
CA ILE A 105 -6.61 11.25 -6.51
C ILE A 105 -7.46 10.51 -7.56
N LEU A 106 -8.44 9.70 -7.15
CA LEU A 106 -9.26 8.90 -8.07
C LEU A 106 -10.15 9.74 -9.00
N SER A 107 -10.37 11.01 -8.67
CA SER A 107 -11.16 11.94 -9.49
C SER A 107 -10.31 12.82 -10.42
N GLN A 108 -8.99 12.70 -10.34
CA GLN A 108 -8.04 13.44 -11.16
C GLN A 108 -7.84 12.78 -12.53
N SER A 109 -7.22 13.50 -13.48
CA SER A 109 -6.80 12.91 -14.75
C SER A 109 -5.76 11.81 -14.54
N ASP A 110 -5.65 10.86 -15.47
CA ASP A 110 -4.66 9.77 -15.40
C ASP A 110 -3.21 10.28 -15.25
N ASP A 111 -2.86 11.38 -15.91
CA ASP A 111 -1.53 12.01 -15.78
C ASP A 111 -1.31 12.53 -14.35
N THR A 112 -2.31 13.19 -13.79
CA THR A 112 -2.25 13.72 -12.42
C THR A 112 -2.21 12.57 -11.40
N GLN A 113 -3.00 11.52 -11.61
CA GLN A 113 -2.95 10.30 -10.79
C GLN A 113 -1.55 9.68 -10.80
N THR A 114 -0.93 9.60 -11.97
CA THR A 114 0.44 9.08 -12.14
C THR A 114 1.45 9.92 -11.35
N ASP A 115 1.36 11.24 -11.41
CA ASP A 115 2.25 12.13 -10.64
C ASP A 115 1.99 12.06 -9.14
N MET A 116 0.74 11.98 -8.72
CA MET A 116 0.36 11.73 -7.33
C MET A 116 0.94 10.39 -6.81
N LEU A 117 0.85 9.31 -7.58
CA LEU A 117 1.45 8.03 -7.19
C LEU A 117 2.98 8.11 -7.04
N LYS A 118 3.66 8.92 -7.86
CA LYS A 118 5.11 9.19 -7.68
C LYS A 118 5.40 9.96 -6.38
N VAL A 119 4.53 10.90 -5.99
CA VAL A 119 4.63 11.59 -4.69
C VAL A 119 4.48 10.57 -3.55
N LEU A 120 3.46 9.69 -3.59
CA LEU A 120 3.28 8.67 -2.56
C LEU A 120 4.46 7.70 -2.47
N LEU A 121 5.06 7.34 -3.61
CA LEU A 121 6.28 6.55 -3.62
C LEU A 121 7.45 7.27 -2.92
N GLN A 122 7.64 8.57 -3.19
CA GLN A 122 8.66 9.37 -2.50
C GLN A 122 8.40 9.49 -1.00
N VAL A 123 7.13 9.58 -0.60
CA VAL A 123 6.72 9.54 0.81
C VAL A 123 7.10 8.22 1.45
N ALA A 124 6.72 7.10 0.83
CA ALA A 124 6.93 5.77 1.39
C ALA A 124 8.41 5.35 1.51
N CYS A 125 9.26 5.87 0.62
CA CYS A 125 10.67 5.48 0.52
C CYS A 125 11.65 6.49 1.14
N SER A 126 11.14 7.48 1.87
CA SER A 126 11.99 8.49 2.53
C SER A 126 12.42 8.02 3.90
N ALA A 127 13.70 8.23 4.23
CA ALA A 127 14.27 7.94 5.55
C ALA A 127 14.06 9.08 6.57
N TYR A 128 13.47 10.22 6.16
CA TYR A 128 13.32 11.39 7.03
C TYR A 128 12.13 11.32 8.00
N TRP A 129 11.23 10.37 7.81
CA TRP A 129 10.03 10.22 8.65
C TRP A 129 9.70 8.76 8.84
N THR A 130 8.93 8.48 9.89
CA THR A 130 8.55 7.14 10.28
C THR A 130 7.38 6.62 9.45
N MET A 131 7.40 5.32 9.18
CA MET A 131 6.30 4.58 8.55
C MET A 131 5.86 3.46 9.48
N ASN A 132 4.55 3.22 9.57
CA ASN A 132 3.98 2.10 10.33
C ASN A 132 3.05 1.27 9.42
N GLY A 133 2.60 0.11 9.90
CA GLY A 133 1.76 -0.80 9.12
C GLY A 133 0.44 -0.18 8.69
N ARG A 134 -0.16 0.74 9.49
CA ARG A 134 -1.41 1.43 9.13
C ARG A 134 -1.22 2.36 7.93
N LEU A 135 -0.14 3.13 7.91
CA LEU A 135 0.19 4.04 6.81
C LEU A 135 0.51 3.26 5.53
N ILE A 136 1.22 2.14 5.64
CA ILE A 136 1.47 1.26 4.50
C ILE A 136 0.16 0.73 3.91
N ILE A 137 -0.78 0.27 4.75
CA ILE A 137 -2.10 -0.17 4.30
C ILE A 137 -2.87 0.97 3.60
N ALA A 138 -2.77 2.20 4.11
CA ALA A 138 -3.42 3.35 3.49
C ALA A 138 -2.85 3.64 2.09
N ILE A 139 -1.51 3.66 1.93
CA ILE A 139 -0.84 3.82 0.62
C ILE A 139 -1.24 2.70 -0.34
N LEU A 140 -1.20 1.45 0.13
CA LEU A 140 -1.61 0.29 -0.66
C LEU A 140 -3.06 0.40 -1.11
N THR A 141 -3.96 0.86 -0.24
CA THR A 141 -5.37 1.06 -0.56
C THR A 141 -5.54 2.05 -1.70
N THR A 142 -4.91 3.23 -1.59
CA THR A 142 -4.93 4.25 -2.64
C THR A 142 -4.36 3.73 -3.95
N CYS A 143 -3.24 3.00 -3.92
CA CYS A 143 -2.63 2.42 -5.11
C CYS A 143 -3.53 1.34 -5.75
N CYS A 144 -4.16 0.49 -4.95
CA CYS A 144 -5.10 -0.52 -5.43
C CYS A 144 -6.30 0.12 -6.14
N GLU A 145 -6.89 1.16 -5.54
CA GLU A 145 -8.03 1.86 -6.14
C GLU A 145 -7.63 2.58 -7.43
N ALA A 146 -6.45 3.22 -7.47
CA ALA A 146 -5.93 3.84 -8.68
C ALA A 146 -5.65 2.78 -9.78
N PHE A 147 -5.12 1.61 -9.41
CA PHE A 147 -4.88 0.51 -10.35
C PHE A 147 -6.18 -0.03 -10.96
N GLU A 148 -7.23 -0.19 -10.15
CA GLU A 148 -8.53 -0.70 -10.60
C GLU A 148 -9.22 0.27 -11.58
N ASN A 149 -9.13 1.58 -11.32
CA ASN A 149 -9.88 2.60 -12.07
C ASN A 149 -9.09 3.30 -13.18
N GLY A 150 -7.76 3.32 -13.09
CA GLY A 150 -6.89 4.06 -14.00
C GLY A 150 -6.52 3.31 -15.29
N ASN A 151 -5.91 4.06 -16.21
CA ASN A 151 -5.35 3.51 -17.45
C ASN A 151 -4.04 2.71 -17.22
N GLN A 152 -3.40 2.26 -18.30
CA GLN A 152 -2.17 1.47 -18.21
C GLN A 152 -1.00 2.22 -17.54
N ALA A 153 -0.88 3.54 -17.72
CA ALA A 153 0.17 4.34 -17.09
C ALA A 153 -0.06 4.43 -15.58
N VAL A 154 -1.30 4.70 -15.15
CA VAL A 154 -1.68 4.73 -13.73
C VAL A 154 -1.45 3.38 -13.08
N ARG A 155 -1.84 2.29 -13.74
CA ARG A 155 -1.58 0.91 -13.27
C ARG A 155 -0.10 0.63 -13.07
N THR A 156 0.73 1.02 -14.02
CA THR A 156 2.18 0.84 -13.95
C THR A 156 2.78 1.66 -12.79
N ALA A 157 2.31 2.91 -12.62
CA ALA A 157 2.74 3.76 -11.52
C ALA A 157 2.30 3.20 -10.15
N ALA A 158 1.07 2.69 -10.04
CA ALA A 158 0.54 2.09 -8.82
C ALA A 158 1.29 0.80 -8.46
N GLN A 159 1.62 -0.04 -9.46
CA GLN A 159 2.48 -1.21 -9.29
C GLN A 159 3.86 -0.84 -8.77
N ALA A 160 4.53 0.11 -9.42
CA ALA A 160 5.85 0.57 -9.00
C ALA A 160 5.82 1.17 -7.58
N ALA A 161 4.84 2.03 -7.29
CA ALA A 161 4.67 2.65 -5.99
C ALA A 161 4.48 1.59 -4.89
N THR A 162 3.59 0.63 -5.11
CA THR A 162 3.30 -0.43 -4.14
C THR A 162 4.49 -1.35 -3.92
N SER A 163 5.10 -1.85 -5.00
CA SER A 163 6.21 -2.79 -4.90
C SER A 163 7.43 -2.17 -4.21
N GLN A 164 7.73 -0.89 -4.47
CA GLN A 164 8.84 -0.20 -3.78
C GLN A 164 8.49 0.20 -2.35
N THR A 165 7.24 0.61 -2.08
CA THR A 165 6.76 0.87 -0.71
C THR A 165 6.96 -0.36 0.17
N LEU A 166 6.53 -1.53 -0.30
CA LEU A 166 6.67 -2.79 0.46
C LEU A 166 8.13 -3.18 0.68
N ARG A 167 8.99 -3.08 -0.35
CA ARG A 167 10.43 -3.34 -0.21
C ARG A 167 11.08 -2.41 0.80
N SER A 168 10.84 -1.11 0.65
CA SER A 168 11.38 -0.07 1.54
C SER A 168 10.93 -0.29 2.97
N PHE A 169 9.66 -0.66 3.18
CA PHE A 169 9.15 -0.95 4.51
C PHE A 169 9.80 -2.20 5.13
N CYS A 170 10.00 -3.28 4.36
CA CYS A 170 10.73 -4.44 4.86
C CYS A 170 12.19 -4.13 5.23
N LEU A 171 12.86 -3.27 4.45
CA LEU A 171 14.21 -2.81 4.76
C LEU A 171 14.22 -1.99 6.06
N PHE A 172 13.29 -1.05 6.20
CA PHE A 172 13.11 -0.29 7.44
C PHE A 172 12.91 -1.21 8.65
N LEU A 173 12.04 -2.21 8.56
CA LEU A 173 11.85 -3.18 9.65
C LEU A 173 13.10 -4.02 9.96
N ASP A 174 13.93 -4.29 8.93
CA ASP A 174 15.19 -5.01 9.11
C ASP A 174 16.23 -4.16 9.84
N GLU A 175 16.35 -2.88 9.46
CA GLU A 175 17.21 -1.88 10.12
C GLU A 175 16.79 -1.69 11.59
N GLU A 176 15.51 -1.43 11.85
CA GLU A 176 14.95 -1.32 13.22
C GLU A 176 15.24 -2.56 14.06
N CYS A 177 15.09 -3.75 13.46
CA CYS A 177 15.42 -5.01 14.14
C CYS A 177 16.91 -5.10 14.49
N GLN A 178 17.81 -4.63 13.62
CA GLN A 178 19.25 -4.65 13.86
C GLN A 178 19.64 -3.67 14.97
N GLU A 179 19.11 -2.45 14.94
CA GLU A 179 19.35 -1.44 15.98
C GLU A 179 18.90 -1.92 17.37
N MET A 180 17.71 -2.54 17.44
CA MET A 180 17.18 -3.12 18.68
C MET A 180 18.05 -4.27 19.21
N ASP A 181 18.54 -5.15 18.32
CA ASP A 181 19.43 -6.25 18.69
C ASP A 181 20.80 -5.73 19.19
N GLU A 182 21.35 -4.67 18.60
CA GLU A 182 22.58 -4.02 19.08
C GLU A 182 22.39 -3.35 20.44
N TYR A 183 21.28 -2.65 20.63
CA TYR A 183 20.92 -2.03 21.91
C TYR A 183 20.77 -3.08 23.02
N ALA A 184 20.11 -4.20 22.75
CA ALA A 184 19.94 -5.30 23.70
C ALA A 184 21.29 -5.93 24.11
N LYS A 185 22.21 -6.12 23.15
CA LYS A 185 23.57 -6.62 23.44
C LYS A 185 24.35 -5.69 24.36
N ARG A 186 24.23 -4.37 24.16
CA ARG A 186 24.93 -3.36 24.95
C ARG A 186 24.41 -3.27 26.38
N ASN A 187 23.10 -3.40 26.57
CA ASN A 187 22.45 -3.17 27.86
C ASN A 187 22.18 -4.44 28.70
N LYS A 188 22.54 -5.63 28.20
CA LYS A 188 22.46 -6.94 28.90
C LYS A 188 21.10 -7.29 29.55
N ASN A 189 20.02 -6.56 29.26
CA ASN A 189 18.76 -6.64 30.03
C ASN A 189 17.50 -6.27 29.21
N LEU A 190 17.36 -6.67 27.95
CA LEU A 190 16.05 -6.63 27.29
C LEU A 190 15.68 -8.00 26.71
N ARG A 191 14.49 -8.46 27.11
CA ARG A 191 13.81 -9.67 26.62
C ARG A 191 13.10 -9.44 25.28
N GLU A 192 13.00 -8.19 24.84
CA GLU A 192 12.42 -7.85 23.54
C GLU A 192 13.43 -8.14 22.45
N ARG A 193 13.10 -9.16 21.66
CA ARG A 193 13.86 -9.58 20.50
C ARG A 193 13.50 -8.64 19.35
N GLY A 194 14.46 -8.00 18.67
CA GLY A 194 14.18 -7.06 17.58
C GLY A 194 13.32 -7.66 16.45
N VAL A 195 13.26 -8.98 16.38
CA VAL A 195 12.34 -9.76 15.52
C VAL A 195 10.86 -9.40 15.72
N SER A 196 10.45 -8.77 16.83
CA SER A 196 9.09 -8.27 17.03
C SER A 196 8.70 -7.12 16.09
N CYS A 197 9.66 -6.36 15.54
CA CYS A 197 9.39 -5.28 14.58
C CYS A 197 8.60 -5.80 13.37
N PHE A 198 8.86 -7.04 12.95
CA PHE A 198 8.15 -7.68 11.83
C PHE A 198 6.66 -7.97 12.10
N ASN A 199 6.17 -7.79 13.33
CA ASN A 199 4.74 -7.91 13.61
C ASN A 199 3.91 -6.87 12.83
N GLU A 200 4.49 -5.72 12.49
CA GLU A 200 3.89 -4.69 11.63
C GLU A 200 3.58 -5.19 10.21
N ALA A 201 4.24 -6.26 9.75
CA ALA A 201 3.95 -6.86 8.45
C ALA A 201 2.67 -7.73 8.44
N LEU A 202 2.20 -8.20 9.61
CA LEU A 202 1.05 -9.11 9.70
C LEU A 202 -0.26 -8.45 9.25
N PRO A 203 -0.61 -7.24 9.73
CA PRO A 203 -1.80 -6.54 9.25
C PRO A 203 -1.76 -6.27 7.74
N ILE A 204 -0.57 -5.99 7.19
CA ILE A 204 -0.39 -5.74 5.75
C ILE A 204 -0.65 -7.03 4.95
N LEU A 205 -0.05 -8.15 5.35
CA LEU A 205 -0.31 -9.45 4.73
C LEU A 205 -1.80 -9.80 4.78
N GLN A 206 -2.41 -9.62 5.94
CA GLN A 206 -3.84 -9.88 6.14
C GLN A 206 -4.69 -9.00 5.21
N TYR A 207 -4.37 -7.71 5.12
CA TYR A 207 -5.04 -6.78 4.22
C TYR A 207 -4.98 -7.24 2.76
N ILE A 208 -3.79 -7.60 2.26
CA ILE A 208 -3.62 -8.04 0.86
C ILE A 208 -4.39 -9.35 0.62
N CYS A 209 -4.37 -10.30 1.56
CA CYS A 209 -5.18 -11.52 1.47
C CYS A 209 -6.69 -11.23 1.41
N SER A 210 -7.19 -10.31 2.24
CA SER A 210 -8.61 -9.91 2.22
C SER A 210 -9.00 -9.25 0.90
N ARG A 211 -8.13 -8.39 0.33
CA ARG A 211 -8.34 -7.79 -1.00
C ARG A 211 -8.32 -8.83 -2.12
N LEU A 212 -7.44 -9.83 -2.02
CA LEU A 212 -7.34 -10.91 -2.99
C LEU A 212 -8.62 -11.76 -3.02
N ASP A 213 -9.15 -12.11 -1.85
CA ASP A 213 -10.41 -12.84 -1.72
C ASP A 213 -11.60 -12.03 -2.28
N GLU A 214 -11.65 -10.72 -2.01
CA GLU A 214 -12.67 -9.85 -2.57
C GLU A 214 -12.58 -9.76 -4.10
N ALA A 215 -11.38 -9.59 -4.66
CA ALA A 215 -11.16 -9.56 -6.10
C ALA A 215 -11.57 -10.90 -6.77
N GLN A 216 -11.32 -12.03 -6.11
CA GLN A 216 -11.73 -13.35 -6.60
C GLN A 216 -13.26 -13.50 -6.61
N ARG A 217 -13.94 -13.09 -5.53
CA ARG A 217 -15.42 -13.10 -5.48
C ARG A 217 -16.03 -12.22 -6.59
N ARG A 218 -15.44 -11.04 -6.82
CA ARG A 218 -15.83 -10.16 -7.94
C ARG A 218 -15.58 -10.81 -9.31
N ARG A 219 -14.48 -11.54 -9.49
CA ARG A 219 -14.19 -12.28 -10.74
C ARG A 219 -15.22 -13.38 -11.00
N CYS A 220 -15.60 -14.16 -10.00
CA CYS A 220 -16.61 -15.22 -10.15
C CYS A 220 -18.00 -14.67 -10.52
N SER A 221 -18.34 -13.47 -10.05
CA SER A 221 -19.64 -12.84 -10.31
C SER A 221 -19.70 -12.04 -11.63
N THR A 222 -18.62 -11.38 -12.03
CA THR A 222 -18.63 -10.42 -13.15
C THR A 222 -17.75 -10.82 -14.34
N GLY A 223 -16.93 -11.86 -14.21
CA GLY A 223 -15.99 -12.33 -15.25
C GLY A 223 -14.84 -11.36 -15.57
N LYS A 224 -14.74 -10.22 -14.88
CA LYS A 224 -13.71 -9.19 -15.05
C LYS A 224 -12.72 -9.19 -13.87
N ASN A 225 -11.56 -8.54 -14.04
CA ASN A 225 -10.55 -8.23 -13.01
C ASN A 225 -9.42 -9.25 -12.75
N GLY A 226 -8.99 -10.01 -13.77
CA GLY A 226 -7.78 -10.84 -13.67
C GLY A 226 -6.52 -10.04 -13.30
N ASN A 227 -6.39 -8.81 -13.80
CA ASN A 227 -5.21 -7.97 -13.56
C ASN A 227 -5.06 -7.55 -12.09
N THR A 228 -6.16 -7.25 -11.39
CA THR A 228 -6.13 -6.89 -9.97
C THR A 228 -5.65 -8.06 -9.11
N ILE A 229 -6.06 -9.28 -9.45
CA ILE A 229 -5.60 -10.50 -8.78
C ILE A 229 -4.08 -10.66 -8.94
N VAL A 230 -3.58 -10.51 -10.17
CA VAL A 230 -2.14 -10.60 -10.46
C VAL A 230 -1.37 -9.53 -9.69
N PHE A 231 -1.87 -8.30 -9.67
CA PHE A 231 -1.28 -7.20 -8.90
C PHE A 231 -1.21 -7.50 -7.39
N LEU A 232 -2.28 -8.03 -6.80
CA LEU A 232 -2.30 -8.38 -5.37
C LEU A 232 -1.37 -9.56 -5.05
N LEU A 233 -1.27 -10.55 -5.94
CA LEU A 233 -0.31 -11.65 -5.80
C LEU A 233 1.14 -11.15 -5.90
N GLU A 234 1.41 -10.18 -6.78
CA GLU A 234 2.71 -9.51 -6.86
C GLU A 234 3.05 -8.75 -5.57
N CYS A 235 2.06 -8.08 -4.96
CA CYS A 235 2.20 -7.43 -3.66
C CYS A 235 2.55 -8.44 -2.55
N LEU A 236 1.82 -9.56 -2.48
CA LEU A 236 2.11 -10.64 -1.53
C LEU A 236 3.51 -11.19 -1.72
N HIS A 237 3.87 -11.51 -2.97
CA HIS A 237 5.19 -12.03 -3.31
C HIS A 237 6.29 -11.03 -2.92
N THR A 238 6.11 -9.75 -3.24
CA THR A 238 7.07 -8.69 -2.93
C THR A 238 7.26 -8.56 -1.42
N LEU A 239 6.18 -8.51 -0.64
CA LEU A 239 6.25 -8.41 0.81
C LEU A 239 6.99 -9.61 1.41
N ILE A 240 6.60 -10.83 1.05
CA ILE A 240 7.18 -12.06 1.63
C ILE A 240 8.64 -12.25 1.22
N SER A 241 8.98 -11.99 -0.05
CA SER A 241 10.35 -12.13 -0.54
C SER A 241 11.30 -11.06 -0.01
N SER A 242 10.79 -9.91 0.42
CA SER A 242 11.60 -8.83 0.98
C SER A 242 11.82 -8.95 2.48
N LEU A 243 11.08 -9.83 3.17
CA LEU A 243 11.27 -10.06 4.61
C LEU A 243 12.52 -10.92 4.85
N PRO A 244 13.36 -10.58 5.86
CA PRO A 244 14.58 -11.31 6.13
C PRO A 244 14.30 -12.66 6.80
N GLN A 245 15.18 -13.65 6.58
CA GLN A 245 15.02 -15.02 7.08
C GLN A 245 14.85 -15.13 8.61
N LYS A 246 15.39 -14.17 9.38
CA LYS A 246 15.23 -14.13 10.85
C LYS A 246 13.78 -14.08 11.31
N ILE A 247 12.86 -13.64 10.45
CA ILE A 247 11.41 -13.61 10.73
C ILE A 247 10.84 -15.00 11.05
N HIS A 248 11.47 -16.08 10.58
CA HIS A 248 11.05 -17.46 10.91
C HIS A 248 11.14 -17.79 12.40
N THR A 249 11.91 -17.01 13.17
CA THR A 249 11.99 -17.16 14.63
C THR A 249 10.84 -16.46 15.37
N ASN A 250 10.02 -15.67 14.66
CA ASN A 250 8.86 -14.99 15.21
C ASN A 250 7.65 -15.94 15.29
N ALA A 251 7.19 -16.23 16.51
CA ALA A 251 6.03 -17.09 16.75
C ALA A 251 4.72 -16.51 16.20
N HIS A 252 4.54 -15.19 16.21
CA HIS A 252 3.34 -14.55 15.65
C HIS A 252 3.31 -14.70 14.13
N PHE A 253 4.45 -14.48 13.47
CA PHE A 253 4.57 -14.63 12.01
C PHE A 253 4.33 -16.07 11.56
N THR A 254 5.00 -17.04 12.19
CA THR A 254 4.82 -18.46 11.85
C THR A 254 3.39 -18.93 12.11
N THR A 255 2.78 -18.54 13.23
CA THR A 255 1.37 -18.83 13.53
C THR A 255 0.45 -18.24 12.46
N PHE A 256 0.64 -16.97 12.10
CA PHE A 256 -0.15 -16.31 11.06
C PHE A 256 -0.02 -17.02 9.71
N LEU A 257 1.21 -17.39 9.32
CA LEU A 257 1.47 -18.09 8.07
C LEU A 257 0.66 -19.39 7.99
N TRP A 258 0.76 -20.23 9.02
CA TRP A 258 0.10 -21.53 9.03
C TRP A 258 -1.41 -21.45 9.18
N GLN A 259 -1.91 -20.54 10.01
CA GLN A 259 -3.33 -20.50 10.35
C GLN A 259 -4.16 -19.63 9.40
N LYS A 260 -3.55 -18.66 8.70
CA LYS A 260 -4.28 -17.67 7.88
C LYS A 260 -3.76 -17.62 6.45
N PHE A 261 -2.47 -17.40 6.27
CA PHE A 261 -1.90 -17.16 4.94
C PHE A 261 -1.96 -18.40 4.02
N CYS A 262 -1.40 -19.52 4.48
CA CYS A 262 -1.37 -20.76 3.70
C CYS A 262 -2.79 -21.26 3.35
N PRO A 263 -3.74 -21.33 4.30
CA PRO A 263 -5.14 -21.66 3.99
C PRO A 263 -5.77 -20.74 2.94
N ALA A 264 -5.53 -19.42 3.04
CA ALA A 264 -6.06 -18.46 2.06
C ALA A 264 -5.49 -18.69 0.66
N LEU A 265 -4.18 -18.97 0.53
CA LEU A 265 -3.56 -19.29 -0.76
C LEU A 265 -4.03 -20.63 -1.34
N ILE A 266 -4.18 -21.67 -0.51
CA ILE A 266 -4.69 -22.98 -0.95
C ILE A 266 -6.13 -22.83 -1.47
N ALA A 267 -6.97 -22.10 -0.74
CA ALA A 267 -8.33 -21.80 -1.19
C ALA A 267 -8.33 -21.01 -2.51
N PHE A 268 -7.39 -20.07 -2.67
CA PHE A 268 -7.25 -19.28 -3.90
C PHE A 268 -6.82 -20.09 -5.12
N LEU A 269 -5.80 -20.95 -4.98
CA LEU A 269 -5.34 -21.84 -6.05
C LEU A 269 -6.37 -22.91 -6.41
N GLY A 270 -7.33 -23.14 -5.51
CA GLY A 270 -8.24 -24.26 -5.53
C GLY A 270 -7.50 -25.54 -5.13
N THR A 271 -8.23 -26.47 -4.52
CA THR A 271 -7.81 -27.86 -4.60
C THR A 271 -7.72 -28.20 -6.08
N PRO A 272 -6.63 -28.80 -6.60
CA PRO A 272 -6.67 -29.34 -7.95
C PRO A 272 -7.94 -30.19 -8.01
N ARG A 273 -8.83 -29.85 -8.95
CA ARG A 273 -9.89 -30.76 -9.32
C ARG A 273 -9.13 -32.01 -9.74
N VAL A 274 -9.08 -33.01 -8.85
CA VAL A 274 -8.86 -34.37 -9.29
C VAL A 274 -10.03 -34.58 -10.23
N ASP A 275 -9.78 -34.41 -11.52
CA ASP A 275 -10.74 -34.71 -12.55
C ASP A 275 -11.21 -36.13 -12.24
N LYS A 276 -12.44 -36.24 -11.72
CA LYS A 276 -13.15 -37.51 -11.63
C LYS A 276 -13.58 -37.88 -13.05
N THR A 277 -12.60 -38.11 -13.91
CA THR A 277 -12.70 -38.84 -15.16
C THR A 277 -11.73 -40.01 -15.11
N PHE A 278 -11.80 -40.80 -14.03
CA PHE A 278 -11.63 -42.23 -14.22
C PHE A 278 -12.90 -42.72 -14.92
N THR A 279 -12.82 -42.79 -16.25
CA THR A 279 -13.68 -43.67 -17.04
C THR A 279 -13.46 -45.10 -16.56
N SER A 280 -14.26 -45.58 -15.61
CA SER A 280 -14.52 -47.02 -15.53
C SER A 280 -15.57 -47.33 -16.58
N ARG A 281 -15.09 -47.81 -17.72
CA ARG A 281 -15.92 -48.42 -18.75
C ARG A 281 -16.33 -49.78 -18.19
N GLU A 282 -17.37 -49.80 -17.34
CA GLU A 282 -18.03 -51.05 -16.98
C GLU A 282 -18.64 -51.61 -18.28
N GLY A 283 -18.03 -52.70 -18.75
CA GLY A 283 -18.49 -53.45 -19.90
C GLY A 283 -19.92 -53.92 -19.67
N LYS A 284 -20.79 -53.63 -20.63
CA LYS A 284 -22.04 -54.35 -20.81
C LYS A 284 -21.70 -55.81 -21.14
N ASP A 285 -21.83 -56.70 -20.17
CA ASP A 285 -21.95 -58.14 -20.43
C ASP A 285 -23.43 -58.53 -20.44
N THR A 286 -23.99 -58.59 -21.64
CA THR A 286 -25.04 -59.56 -22.00
C THR A 286 -25.06 -59.67 -23.51
N GLU A 287 -24.36 -60.67 -24.06
CA GLU A 287 -24.90 -61.59 -25.09
C GLU A 287 -23.88 -62.69 -25.46
N VAL A 288 -24.16 -63.89 -24.92
CA VAL A 288 -24.16 -65.21 -25.59
C VAL A 288 -23.11 -65.47 -26.68
N GLY A 289 -22.16 -66.38 -26.41
CA GLY A 289 -21.24 -66.88 -27.43
C GLY A 289 -20.36 -68.06 -27.03
N ARG A 290 -20.99 -69.25 -26.92
CA ARG A 290 -20.45 -70.60 -27.16
C ARG A 290 -18.91 -70.82 -27.13
N GLY A 291 -18.48 -71.70 -26.24
CA GLY A 291 -17.92 -72.99 -26.69
C GLY A 291 -16.48 -73.33 -26.28
N SER A 292 -16.39 -74.55 -25.72
CA SER A 292 -15.29 -75.50 -25.79
C SER A 292 -14.12 -75.39 -24.80
N GLY A 293 -13.95 -76.46 -24.03
CA GLY A 293 -12.65 -76.81 -23.44
C GLY A 293 -12.70 -77.56 -22.12
N TYR A 294 -13.43 -78.66 -22.03
CA TYR A 294 -13.28 -79.65 -20.96
C TYR A 294 -11.86 -80.23 -20.92
N THR A 295 -11.29 -80.43 -19.73
CA THR A 295 -10.60 -81.66 -19.25
C THR A 295 -10.03 -81.44 -17.84
N THR A 296 -10.74 -81.96 -16.82
CA THR A 296 -10.47 -83.20 -16.04
C THR A 296 -9.52 -83.05 -14.86
N SER A 297 -10.04 -83.25 -13.64
CA SER A 297 -9.59 -84.32 -12.72
C SER A 297 -10.59 -84.52 -11.54
N ALA A 298 -11.20 -85.71 -11.53
CA ALA A 298 -11.65 -86.56 -10.42
C ALA A 298 -12.33 -85.97 -9.16
N LEU A 299 -13.61 -86.31 -8.97
CA LEU A 299 -14.09 -87.50 -8.22
C LEU A 299 -15.52 -87.85 -8.66
#